data_AF-A0A7Y4X2F3-F1
#
_entry.id   AF-A0A7Y4X2F3-F1
#
_cell.length_a   1.000
_cell.length_b   1.000
_cell.length_c   1.000
_cell.angle_alpha   90.00
_cell.angle_beta   90.00
_cell.angle_gamma   90.00
#
_symmetry.space_group_name_H-M   'P 1'
#
loop_
_entity.id
_entity.type
_entity.pdbx_description
1 polymer ?
#
loop_
_entity_poly.entity_id
_entity_poly.type
_entity_poly.pdbx_seq_one_letter_code
_entity_poly.pdbx_strand_id
1 'polypeptide(L)'
;LHFLKQVDPAYTYAQFAARGDTLKKAKKYKEAIRFLSPLKDFPAWTAADKFALAVSQLKLHSHDVISAPSRHDPALDLFVDLYRSSAFPVVEALKKEKGLEPEDLFYLGFRFVEGTSEVRSLGEDLLEFLATKYPRAKVGKSAKNKLKLLAS
;
A
#
# COMPACT_ATOMS: atom_id res chain seq x y z
N LEU A 1 24.50 2.11 -21.91
CA LEU A 1 23.39 3.08 -21.75
C LEU A 1 23.73 4.08 -20.63
N HIS A 2 24.60 5.06 -20.89
CA HIS A 2 25.04 6.04 -19.87
C HIS A 2 24.83 7.50 -20.31
N PHE A 3 24.03 7.75 -21.36
CA PHE A 3 23.99 9.04 -22.06
C PHE A 3 22.60 9.74 -22.09
N LEU A 4 21.70 9.39 -21.15
CA LEU A 4 20.39 10.07 -21.02
C LEU A 4 20.17 10.76 -19.67
N LYS A 5 21.20 10.84 -18.81
CA LYS A 5 21.12 11.53 -17.50
C LYS A 5 21.36 13.05 -17.56
N GLN A 6 21.47 13.64 -18.76
CA GLN A 6 21.54 15.09 -18.96
C GLN A 6 20.26 15.70 -19.55
N VAL A 7 19.15 14.94 -19.58
CA VAL A 7 17.90 15.39 -20.20
C VAL A 7 16.84 15.51 -19.11
N ASP A 8 16.52 16.76 -18.77
CA ASP A 8 15.41 17.21 -17.93
C ASP A 8 14.87 16.19 -16.89
N PRO A 9 15.30 16.30 -15.62
CA PRO A 9 14.80 15.47 -14.53
C PRO A 9 13.28 15.48 -14.38
N ALA A 10 12.61 16.60 -14.69
CA ALA A 10 11.16 16.71 -14.60
C ALA A 10 10.47 15.91 -15.71
N TYR A 11 11.00 15.96 -16.94
CA TYR A 11 10.51 15.15 -18.04
C TYR A 11 10.67 13.65 -17.76
N THR A 12 11.86 13.24 -17.28
CA THR A 12 12.12 11.84 -16.93
C THR A 12 11.17 11.35 -15.83
N TYR A 13 10.96 12.18 -14.79
CA TYR A 13 10.00 11.90 -13.72
C TYR A 13 8.59 11.65 -14.27
N ALA A 14 8.08 12.60 -15.07
CA ALA A 14 6.73 12.54 -15.62
C ALA A 14 6.50 11.26 -16.44
N GLN A 15 7.49 10.86 -17.25
CA GLN A 15 7.40 9.65 -18.07
C GLN A 15 7.39 8.38 -17.22
N PHE A 16 8.20 8.32 -16.17
CA PHE A 16 8.23 7.17 -15.26
C PHE A 16 6.92 7.07 -14.45
N ALA A 17 6.42 8.19 -13.92
CA ALA A 17 5.17 8.24 -13.18
C ALA A 17 3.97 7.82 -14.06
N ALA A 18 3.83 8.41 -15.25
CA ALA A 18 2.75 8.09 -16.17
C ALA A 18 2.79 6.62 -16.62
N ARG A 19 3.98 6.09 -16.94
CA ARG A 19 4.14 4.69 -17.34
C ARG A 19 3.85 3.73 -16.20
N GLY A 20 4.34 4.04 -15.00
CA GLY A 20 4.11 3.27 -13.79
C GLY A 20 2.62 3.17 -13.45
N ASP A 21 1.90 4.29 -13.45
CA ASP A 21 0.45 4.32 -13.20
C ASP A 21 -0.35 3.54 -14.26
N THR A 22 0.01 3.68 -15.53
CA THR A 22 -0.61 2.92 -16.63
C THR A 22 -0.45 1.40 -16.41
N LEU A 23 0.74 0.95 -16.03
CA LEU A 23 1.02 -0.46 -15.75
C LEU A 23 0.30 -0.96 -14.49
N LYS A 24 0.22 -0.14 -13.43
CA LYS A 24 -0.56 -0.45 -12.21
C LYS A 24 -2.03 -0.66 -12.55
N LYS A 25 -2.62 0.27 -13.31
CA LYS A 25 -4.03 0.18 -13.77
C LYS A 25 -4.28 -1.06 -14.63
N ALA A 26 -3.29 -1.48 -15.41
CA ALA A 26 -3.31 -2.73 -16.18
C ALA A 26 -2.98 -3.98 -15.33
N LYS A 27 -2.87 -3.86 -13.99
CA LYS A 27 -2.50 -4.91 -13.04
C LYS A 27 -1.15 -5.58 -13.31
N LYS A 28 -0.27 -4.92 -14.09
CA LYS A 28 1.10 -5.37 -14.39
C LYS A 28 2.05 -4.91 -13.30
N TYR A 29 1.79 -5.29 -12.05
CA TYR A 29 2.45 -4.72 -10.86
C TYR A 29 3.98 -4.88 -10.88
N LYS A 30 4.49 -6.04 -11.34
CA LYS A 30 5.94 -6.27 -11.48
C LYS A 30 6.61 -5.28 -12.41
N GLU A 31 5.94 -4.92 -13.49
CA GLU A 31 6.43 -3.95 -14.46
C GLU A 31 6.25 -2.52 -13.92
N ALA A 32 5.11 -2.23 -13.28
CA ALA A 32 4.84 -0.94 -12.65
C ALA A 32 5.93 -0.56 -11.64
N ILE A 33 6.34 -1.49 -10.77
CA ILE A 33 7.41 -1.27 -9.78
C ILE A 33 8.71 -0.82 -10.44
N ARG A 34 9.07 -1.34 -11.62
CA ARG A 34 10.31 -0.95 -12.33
C ARG A 34 10.31 0.53 -12.72
N PHE A 35 9.14 1.12 -12.96
CA PHE A 35 8.99 2.54 -13.28
C PHE A 35 8.72 3.39 -12.04
N LEU A 36 8.03 2.85 -11.03
CA LEU A 36 7.65 3.59 -9.82
C LEU A 36 8.77 3.65 -8.77
N SER A 37 9.65 2.65 -8.71
CA SER A 37 10.71 2.61 -7.67
C SER A 37 11.77 3.70 -7.83
N PRO A 38 12.27 4.01 -9.05
CA PRO A 38 13.28 5.05 -9.25
C PRO A 38 12.79 6.46 -8.92
N LEU A 39 11.47 6.68 -8.91
CA LEU A 39 10.89 8.00 -8.64
C LEU A 39 11.22 8.51 -7.22
N LYS A 40 11.57 7.62 -6.28
CA LYS A 40 12.05 7.98 -4.91
C LYS A 40 13.28 8.87 -4.92
N ASP A 41 14.11 8.76 -5.97
CA ASP A 41 15.37 9.51 -6.10
C ASP A 41 15.16 10.89 -6.73
N PHE A 42 13.91 11.25 -7.10
CA PHE A 42 13.58 12.53 -7.69
C PHE A 42 12.98 13.49 -6.66
N PRO A 43 13.34 14.79 -6.68
CA PRO A 43 12.74 15.80 -5.80
C PRO A 43 11.22 15.94 -5.95
N ALA A 44 10.68 15.56 -7.11
CA ALA A 44 9.25 15.63 -7.41
C ALA A 44 8.42 14.49 -6.81
N TRP A 45 9.03 13.53 -6.08
CA TRP A 45 8.36 12.36 -5.50
C TRP A 45 7.13 12.74 -4.67
N THR A 46 5.95 12.42 -5.19
CA THR A 46 4.68 12.78 -4.55
C THR A 46 4.13 11.68 -3.65
N ALA A 47 3.22 12.04 -2.75
CA ALA A 47 2.47 11.06 -1.95
C ALA A 47 1.63 10.11 -2.82
N ALA A 48 1.11 10.58 -3.96
CA ALA A 48 0.35 9.73 -4.89
C ALA A 48 1.24 8.67 -5.56
N ASP A 49 2.48 9.04 -5.93
CA ASP A 49 3.45 8.11 -6.52
C ASP A 49 3.94 7.09 -5.48
N LYS A 50 4.17 7.54 -4.24
CA LYS A 50 4.45 6.65 -3.10
C LYS A 50 3.32 5.65 -2.88
N PHE A 51 2.06 6.10 -2.92
CA PHE A 51 0.89 5.23 -2.78
C PHE A 51 0.79 4.23 -3.93
N ALA A 52 1.00 4.67 -5.18
CA ALA A 52 1.00 3.79 -6.34
C ALA A 52 2.08 2.69 -6.25
N LEU A 53 3.28 3.05 -5.77
CA LEU A 53 4.35 2.09 -5.53
C LEU A 53 3.97 1.10 -4.41
N ALA A 54 3.44 1.58 -3.28
CA ALA A 54 3.04 0.75 -2.15
C ALA A 54 1.99 -0.29 -2.55
N VAL A 55 0.95 0.12 -3.29
CA VAL A 55 -0.07 -0.80 -3.83
C VAL A 55 0.54 -1.85 -4.76
N SER A 56 1.45 -1.43 -5.64
CA SER A 56 2.10 -2.35 -6.59
C SER A 56 2.98 -3.37 -5.87
N GLN A 57 3.73 -2.95 -4.84
CA GLN A 57 4.55 -3.84 -4.01
C GLN A 57 3.68 -4.81 -3.21
N LEU A 58 2.60 -4.30 -2.59
CA LEU A 58 1.65 -5.12 -1.85
C LEU A 58 1.10 -6.25 -2.73
N LYS A 59 0.65 -5.97 -3.95
CA LYS A 59 0.08 -7.01 -4.84
C LYS A 59 1.06 -8.07 -5.31
N LEU A 60 2.37 -7.83 -5.22
CA LEU A 60 3.38 -8.85 -5.53
C LEU A 60 3.85 -9.63 -4.31
N HIS A 61 3.55 -9.14 -3.11
CA HIS A 61 3.87 -9.87 -1.90
C HIS A 61 2.86 -10.99 -1.68
N SER A 62 3.33 -12.14 -1.21
CA SER A 62 2.44 -13.19 -0.75
C SER A 62 1.77 -12.67 0.53
N HIS A 63 0.46 -12.39 0.50
CA HIS A 63 -0.34 -11.96 1.67
C HIS A 63 -0.54 -13.06 2.71
N ASP A 64 0.45 -13.94 2.85
CA ASP A 64 0.42 -15.03 3.80
C ASP A 64 0.66 -14.45 5.20
N VAL A 65 -0.43 -14.35 5.96
CA VAL A 65 -0.42 -13.93 7.37
C VAL A 65 0.19 -15.04 8.25
N ILE A 66 0.33 -16.27 7.75
CA ILE A 66 0.81 -17.46 8.48
C ILE A 66 2.32 -17.68 8.26
N SER A 67 2.88 -17.29 7.12
CA SER A 67 4.32 -17.44 6.85
C SER A 67 5.15 -16.39 7.61
N ALA A 68 5.86 -16.87 8.64
CA ALA A 68 7.00 -16.29 9.35
C ALA A 68 6.95 -14.76 9.63
N PRO A 69 6.88 -14.32 10.91
CA PRO A 69 6.95 -12.91 11.35
C PRO A 69 8.16 -12.10 10.84
N SER A 70 9.14 -12.75 10.18
CA SER A 70 10.44 -12.20 9.81
C SER A 70 10.51 -11.60 8.39
N ARG A 71 9.53 -11.83 7.50
CA ARG A 71 9.54 -11.14 6.20
C ARG A 71 9.08 -9.70 6.37
N HIS A 72 10.04 -8.79 6.27
CA HIS A 72 9.81 -7.36 6.08
C HIS A 72 9.10 -7.16 4.74
N ASP A 73 7.94 -6.49 4.76
CA ASP A 73 7.20 -6.10 3.56
C ASP A 73 7.44 -4.61 3.30
N PRO A 74 8.22 -4.25 2.26
CA PRO A 74 8.50 -2.85 1.91
C PRO A 74 7.25 -2.01 1.64
N ALA A 75 6.12 -2.63 1.29
CA ALA A 75 4.87 -1.91 1.09
C ALA A 75 4.35 -1.31 2.41
N LEU A 76 4.53 -2.02 3.54
CA LEU A 76 4.10 -1.54 4.86
C LEU A 76 4.79 -0.24 5.22
N ASP A 77 6.12 -0.16 5.04
CA ASP A 77 6.89 1.06 5.34
C ASP A 77 6.39 2.26 4.54
N LEU A 78 6.07 2.07 3.26
CA LEU A 78 5.55 3.15 2.41
C LEU A 78 4.17 3.64 2.89
N PHE A 79 3.31 2.75 3.35
CA PHE A 79 2.01 3.13 3.92
C PHE A 79 2.16 3.82 5.28
N VAL A 80 3.08 3.36 6.13
CA VAL A 80 3.40 4.02 7.42
C VAL A 80 3.91 5.45 7.17
N ASP A 81 4.85 5.61 6.25
CA ASP A 81 5.34 6.93 5.86
C ASP A 81 4.23 7.85 5.34
N LEU A 82 3.34 7.32 4.51
CA LEU A 82 2.21 8.09 3.99
C LEU A 82 1.25 8.50 5.11
N TYR A 83 1.01 7.62 6.08
CA TYR A 83 0.11 7.88 7.19
C TYR A 83 0.68 8.95 8.13
N ARG A 84 2.00 8.92 8.37
CA ARG A 84 2.72 9.94 9.15
C ARG A 84 2.73 11.31 8.47
N SER A 85 2.81 11.33 7.14
CA SER A 85 2.67 12.53 6.34
C SER A 85 1.17 12.90 6.26
N SER A 86 0.65 13.57 7.28
CA SER A 86 -0.78 13.88 7.50
C SER A 86 -1.54 14.53 6.32
N ALA A 87 -0.84 14.93 5.25
CA ALA A 87 -1.39 15.46 4.02
C ALA A 87 -2.02 14.41 3.08
N PHE A 88 -1.81 13.10 3.30
CA PHE A 88 -2.35 12.05 2.43
C PHE A 88 -3.41 11.19 3.14
N PRO A 89 -4.65 11.13 2.63
CA PRO A 89 -5.73 10.34 3.24
C PRO A 89 -5.59 8.84 2.91
N VAL A 90 -4.66 8.16 3.58
CA VAL A 90 -4.27 6.76 3.30
C VAL A 90 -5.46 5.81 3.39
N VAL A 91 -6.26 5.93 4.45
CA VAL A 91 -7.41 5.06 4.71
C VAL A 91 -8.43 5.17 3.56
N GLU A 92 -8.78 6.39 3.18
CA GLU A 92 -9.75 6.67 2.13
C GLU A 92 -9.22 6.22 0.76
N ALA A 93 -7.93 6.42 0.51
CA ALA A 93 -7.27 5.99 -0.72
C ALA A 93 -7.28 4.46 -0.84
N LEU A 94 -6.93 3.73 0.22
CA LEU A 94 -6.98 2.25 0.26
C LEU A 94 -8.40 1.72 0.03
N LYS A 95 -9.41 2.32 0.66
CA LYS A 95 -10.83 1.94 0.50
C LYS A 95 -11.35 2.11 -0.94
N LYS A 96 -10.76 3.02 -1.71
CA LYS A 96 -11.15 3.37 -3.09
C LYS A 96 -10.28 2.72 -4.17
N GLU A 97 -9.15 2.12 -3.80
CA GLU A 97 -8.22 1.51 -4.75
C GLU A 97 -8.81 0.24 -5.36
N LYS A 98 -9.14 0.30 -6.65
CA LYS A 98 -9.79 -0.80 -7.39
C LYS A 98 -8.88 -2.01 -7.58
N GLY A 99 -7.56 -1.82 -7.50
CA GLY A 99 -6.59 -2.90 -7.60
C GLY A 99 -6.51 -3.79 -6.36
N LEU A 100 -7.08 -3.36 -5.23
CA LEU A 100 -7.05 -4.08 -3.96
C LEU A 100 -8.32 -4.88 -3.73
N GLU A 101 -8.13 -6.10 -3.27
CA GLU A 101 -9.12 -7.06 -2.83
C GLU A 101 -9.31 -6.94 -1.30
N PRO A 102 -10.45 -7.39 -0.75
CA PRO A 102 -10.69 -7.36 0.69
C PRO A 102 -9.58 -8.03 1.52
N GLU A 103 -8.97 -9.08 0.99
CA GLU A 103 -7.86 -9.81 1.61
C GLU A 103 -6.58 -8.97 1.70
N ASP A 104 -6.30 -8.11 0.71
CA ASP A 104 -5.16 -7.19 0.75
C ASP A 104 -5.35 -6.18 1.89
N LEU A 105 -6.56 -5.64 2.02
CA LEU A 105 -6.91 -4.69 3.09
C LEU A 105 -6.88 -5.36 4.47
N PHE A 106 -7.27 -6.63 4.54
CA PHE A 106 -7.21 -7.39 5.78
C PHE A 106 -5.77 -7.64 6.19
N TYR A 107 -4.91 -8.01 5.24
CA TYR A 107 -3.48 -8.16 5.48
C TYR A 107 -2.88 -6.86 6.06
N LEU A 108 -3.11 -5.72 5.40
CA LEU A 108 -2.64 -4.42 5.90
C LEU A 108 -3.18 -4.12 7.31
N GLY A 109 -4.51 -4.23 7.47
CA GLY A 109 -5.17 -3.97 8.76
C GLY A 109 -4.59 -4.83 9.88
N PHE A 110 -4.43 -6.13 9.63
CA PHE A 110 -3.83 -7.08 10.57
C PHE A 110 -2.37 -6.71 10.89
N ARG A 111 -1.53 -6.45 9.90
CA ARG A 111 -0.10 -6.13 10.13
C ARG A 111 0.07 -4.83 10.90
N PHE A 112 -0.78 -3.83 10.67
CA PHE A 112 -0.69 -2.56 11.38
C PHE A 112 -1.16 -2.65 12.83
N VAL A 113 -2.22 -3.41 13.13
CA VAL A 113 -2.65 -3.59 14.54
C VAL A 113 -1.67 -4.41 15.37
N GLU A 114 -0.90 -5.31 14.74
CA GLU A 114 0.20 -6.04 15.37
C GLU A 114 1.49 -5.20 15.48
N GLY A 115 1.53 -4.03 14.85
CA GLY A 115 2.69 -3.15 14.81
C GLY A 115 2.77 -2.21 16.01
N THR A 116 3.40 -1.05 15.80
CA THR A 116 3.52 0.00 16.82
C THR A 116 2.18 0.72 17.05
N SER A 117 2.03 1.34 18.23
CA SER A 117 0.80 2.07 18.59
C SER A 117 0.43 3.19 17.61
N GLU A 118 1.42 3.80 16.97
CA GLU A 118 1.23 4.93 16.05
C GLU A 118 0.40 4.58 14.81
N VAL A 119 0.58 3.38 14.26
CA VAL A 119 -0.12 2.93 13.04
C VAL A 119 -1.28 1.99 13.36
N ARG A 120 -1.51 1.71 14.64
CA ARG A 120 -2.58 0.81 15.09
C ARG A 120 -3.96 1.34 14.70
N SER A 121 -4.19 2.65 14.79
CA SER A 121 -5.46 3.27 14.38
C SER A 121 -5.75 3.11 12.88
N LEU A 122 -4.73 3.27 12.02
CA LEU A 122 -4.83 2.93 10.59
C LEU A 122 -5.25 1.47 10.39
N GLY A 123 -4.69 0.55 11.17
CA GLY A 123 -5.06 -0.86 11.13
C GLY A 123 -6.50 -1.12 11.54
N GLU A 124 -6.93 -0.52 12.65
CA GLU A 124 -8.30 -0.62 13.18
C GLU A 124 -9.33 -0.08 12.18
N ASP A 125 -9.08 1.08 11.56
CA ASP A 125 -9.95 1.69 10.54
C ASP A 125 -10.17 0.79 9.31
N LEU A 126 -9.13 0.05 8.90
CA LEU A 126 -9.20 -0.90 7.79
C LEU A 126 -10.00 -2.16 8.18
N LEU A 127 -9.77 -2.68 9.37
CA LEU A 127 -10.50 -3.85 9.87
C LEU A 127 -11.98 -3.53 10.13
N GLU A 128 -12.29 -2.34 10.66
CA GLU A 128 -13.67 -1.90 10.89
C GLU A 128 -14.43 -1.75 9.57
N PHE A 129 -13.77 -1.16 8.57
CA PHE A 129 -14.32 -1.08 7.23
C PHE A 129 -14.65 -2.46 6.64
N LEU A 130 -13.76 -3.44 6.80
CA LEU A 130 -14.00 -4.80 6.32
C LEU A 130 -15.13 -5.51 7.08
N ALA A 131 -15.15 -5.36 8.40
CA ALA A 131 -16.20 -5.93 9.26
C ALA A 131 -17.58 -5.36 8.91
N THR A 132 -17.64 -4.07 8.58
CA THR A 132 -18.89 -3.36 8.23
C THR A 132 -19.31 -3.61 6.79
N LYS A 133 -18.39 -3.55 5.82
CA LYS A 133 -18.70 -3.68 4.39
C LYS A 133 -18.90 -5.14 3.95
N TYR A 134 -18.24 -6.09 4.60
CA TYR A 134 -18.29 -7.51 4.23
C TYR A 134 -18.65 -8.43 5.43
N PRO A 135 -19.73 -8.15 6.18
CA PRO A 135 -19.98 -8.77 7.49
C PRO A 135 -20.21 -10.29 7.44
N ARG A 136 -20.64 -10.81 6.29
CA ARG A 136 -20.91 -12.25 6.09
C ARG A 136 -19.73 -13.00 5.46
N ALA A 137 -18.80 -12.30 4.82
CA ALA A 137 -17.64 -12.89 4.18
C ALA A 137 -16.62 -13.37 5.23
N LYS A 138 -15.77 -14.34 4.86
CA LYS A 138 -14.72 -14.85 5.75
C LYS A 138 -13.83 -13.72 6.26
N VAL A 139 -13.41 -12.84 5.36
CA VAL A 139 -12.53 -11.70 5.68
C VAL A 139 -13.16 -10.72 6.69
N GLY A 140 -14.45 -10.38 6.54
CA GLY A 140 -15.14 -9.48 7.48
C GLY A 140 -15.37 -10.12 8.85
N LYS A 141 -15.66 -11.43 8.89
CA LYS A 141 -15.71 -12.20 10.15
C LYS A 141 -14.35 -12.23 10.85
N SER A 142 -13.27 -12.48 10.11
CA SER A 142 -11.90 -12.44 10.63
C SER A 142 -11.53 -11.04 11.15
N ALA A 143 -11.89 -9.98 10.43
CA ALA A 143 -11.65 -8.60 10.85
C ALA A 143 -12.38 -8.29 12.17
N LYS A 144 -13.67 -8.65 12.27
CA LYS A 144 -14.46 -8.51 13.50
C LYS A 144 -13.85 -9.28 14.67
N ASN A 145 -13.38 -10.50 14.43
CA ASN A 145 -12.72 -11.30 15.47
C ASN A 145 -11.40 -10.66 15.93
N LYS A 146 -10.59 -10.14 15.00
CA LYS A 146 -9.35 -9.44 15.35
C LYS A 146 -9.62 -8.20 16.18
N LEU A 147 -10.56 -7.35 15.78
CA LEU A 147 -10.96 -6.16 16.55
C LEU A 147 -11.42 -6.50 17.98
N LYS A 148 -12.19 -7.59 18.15
CA LYS A 148 -12.59 -8.04 19.49
C LYS A 148 -11.39 -8.42 20.37
N LEU A 149 -10.37 -9.05 19.82
CA LEU A 149 -9.15 -9.42 20.55
C LEU A 149 -8.30 -8.21 20.94
N LEU A 150 -8.46 -7.07 20.26
CA LEU A 150 -7.75 -5.83 20.60
C LEU A 150 -8.44 -5.05 21.71
N ALA A 151 -9.74 -5.28 21.92
CA ALA A 151 -10.57 -4.62 22.93
C ALA A 151 -10.66 -5.39 24.26
N SER A 152 -10.13 -6.61 24.30
CA SER A 152 -10.02 -7.49 25.47
C SER A 152 -8.66 -7.33 26.15
#